data_AF-A0A7Y0SJ64-F1
#
_entry.id   AF-A0A7Y0SJ64-F1
#
_cell.length_a   1.000
_cell.length_b   1.000
_cell.length_c   1.000
_cell.angle_alpha   90.00
_cell.angle_beta   90.00
_cell.angle_gamma   90.00
#
_symmetry.space_group_name_H-M   'P 1'
#
loop_
_entity.id
_entity.type
_entity.pdbx_description
1 polymer ?
#
loop_
_entity_poly.entity_id
_entity_poly.type
_entity_poly.pdbx_seq_one_letter_code
_entity_poly.pdbx_strand_id
1 'polypeptide(L)'
;ASPEASLTQLDLRLADEIELQQRINQTKVALPEQTLRSLMAQQAEKTPEKLALIDEDRSFTYREMRGQVKAIGKVLGRHKV
;
A
#
# COMPACT_ATOMS: atom_id res chain seq x y z
N ALA A 1 -5.85 -40.21 -19.94
CA ALA A 1 -4.47 -39.78 -19.61
C ALA A 1 -3.68 -39.74 -20.91
N SER A 2 -2.96 -38.65 -21.16
CA SER A 2 -2.04 -38.52 -22.31
C SER A 2 -0.68 -39.08 -21.89
N PRO A 3 -0.29 -40.28 -22.35
CA PRO A 3 0.94 -40.94 -21.89
C PRO A 3 2.22 -40.22 -22.32
N GLU A 4 2.17 -39.37 -23.35
CA GLU A 4 3.25 -38.51 -23.83
C GLU A 4 3.41 -37.19 -23.06
N ALA A 5 2.56 -36.90 -22.07
CA ALA A 5 2.63 -35.66 -21.29
C ALA A 5 3.86 -35.64 -20.37
N SER A 6 4.50 -34.46 -20.25
CA SER A 6 5.66 -34.27 -19.38
C SER A 6 5.26 -34.42 -17.91
N LEU A 7 6.06 -35.12 -17.11
CA LEU A 7 5.88 -35.27 -15.67
C LEU A 7 5.81 -33.91 -14.93
N THR A 8 6.45 -32.87 -15.48
CA THR A 8 6.44 -31.52 -14.91
C THR A 8 5.09 -30.82 -15.00
N GLN A 9 4.14 -31.35 -15.79
CA GLN A 9 2.81 -30.78 -16.00
C GLN A 9 1.74 -31.45 -15.12
N LEU A 10 2.11 -32.44 -14.31
CA LEU A 10 1.20 -33.10 -13.39
C LEU A 10 0.88 -32.16 -12.21
N ASP A 11 -0.38 -31.75 -12.09
CA ASP A 11 -0.88 -31.14 -10.87
C ASP A 11 -1.18 -32.25 -9.86
N LEU A 12 -0.42 -32.25 -8.76
CA LEU A 12 -0.52 -33.26 -7.70
C LEU A 12 -1.47 -32.85 -6.58
N ARG A 13 -2.07 -31.65 -6.67
CA ARG A 13 -2.94 -31.12 -5.62
C ARG A 13 -4.26 -31.90 -5.57
N LEU A 14 -4.70 -32.16 -4.34
CA LEU A 14 -6.02 -32.71 -4.07
C LEU A 14 -7.11 -31.63 -4.25
N ALA A 15 -8.34 -32.06 -4.47
CA ALA A 15 -9.48 -31.14 -4.60
C ALA A 15 -9.60 -30.20 -3.39
N ASP A 16 -9.42 -30.73 -2.18
CA ASP A 16 -9.47 -29.96 -0.93
C ASP A 16 -8.34 -28.93 -0.83
N GLU A 17 -7.15 -29.22 -1.39
CA GLU A 17 -6.02 -28.29 -1.43
C GLU A 17 -6.28 -27.15 -2.43
N ILE A 18 -6.92 -27.46 -3.56
CA ILE A 18 -7.36 -26.45 -4.53
C ILE A 18 -8.43 -25.54 -3.91
N GLU A 19 -9.41 -26.12 -3.20
CA GLU A 19 -10.45 -25.37 -2.50
C GLU A 19 -9.86 -24.48 -1.40
N LEU A 20 -8.97 -25.05 -0.58
CA LEU A 20 -8.26 -24.30 0.46
C LEU A 20 -7.49 -23.13 -0.14
N GLN A 21 -6.73 -23.36 -1.22
CA GLN A 21 -5.96 -22.33 -1.91
C GLN A 21 -6.88 -21.22 -2.46
N GLN A 22 -8.01 -21.59 -3.06
CA GLN A 22 -8.98 -20.61 -3.53
C GLN A 22 -9.52 -19.78 -2.36
N ARG A 23 -9.93 -20.43 -1.27
CA ARG A 23 -10.50 -19.78 -0.09
C ARG A 23 -9.52 -18.81 0.57
N ILE A 24 -8.26 -19.20 0.79
CA ILE A 24 -7.27 -18.29 1.42
C ILE A 24 -6.89 -17.12 0.50
N ASN A 25 -7.02 -17.29 -0.82
CA ASN A 25 -6.73 -16.24 -1.80
C ASN A 25 -7.95 -15.34 -2.09
N GLN A 26 -9.07 -15.49 -1.38
CA GLN A 26 -10.20 -14.56 -1.43
C GLN A 26 -9.88 -13.23 -0.72
N THR A 27 -8.81 -12.55 -1.15
CA THR A 27 -8.33 -11.29 -0.59
C THR A 27 -8.75 -10.07 -1.42
N LYS A 28 -9.58 -10.28 -2.45
CA LYS A 28 -10.04 -9.22 -3.34
C LYS A 28 -10.96 -8.26 -2.58
N VAL A 29 -10.47 -7.05 -2.36
CA VAL A 29 -11.21 -5.92 -1.81
C VAL A 29 -11.11 -4.76 -2.79
N ALA A 30 -12.24 -4.14 -3.13
CA ALA A 30 -12.24 -2.94 -3.97
C ALA A 30 -11.67 -1.76 -3.18
N LEU A 31 -10.64 -1.12 -3.72
CA LEU A 31 -10.04 0.09 -3.15
C LEU A 31 -10.34 1.28 -4.05
N PRO A 32 -10.62 2.47 -3.48
CA PRO A 32 -10.81 3.67 -4.27
C PRO A 32 -9.51 4.07 -4.98
N GLU A 33 -9.61 4.64 -6.17
CA GLU A 33 -8.47 5.23 -6.88
C GLU A 33 -7.97 6.48 -6.15
N GLN A 34 -6.99 6.31 -5.29
CA GLN A 34 -6.39 7.37 -4.49
C GLN A 34 -4.87 7.20 -4.43
N THR A 35 -4.18 8.31 -4.22
CA THR A 35 -2.74 8.32 -4.02
C THR A 35 -2.40 8.38 -2.54
N LEU A 36 -1.21 7.92 -2.16
CA LEU A 36 -0.70 8.14 -0.81
C LEU A 36 -0.70 9.63 -0.44
N ARG A 37 -0.35 10.51 -1.38
CA ARG A 37 -0.38 11.96 -1.21
C ARG A 37 -1.77 12.50 -0.87
N SER A 38 -2.82 11.99 -1.52
CA SER A 38 -4.20 12.41 -1.26
C SER A 38 -4.70 11.90 0.09
N LEU A 39 -4.41 10.65 0.43
CA LEU A 39 -4.77 10.07 1.74
C LEU A 39 -4.13 10.85 2.90
N MET A 40 -2.84 11.18 2.78
CA MET A 40 -2.14 12.00 3.78
C MET A 40 -2.67 13.44 3.84
N ALA A 41 -3.17 13.99 2.73
CA ALA A 41 -3.80 15.31 2.73
C ALA A 41 -5.08 15.29 3.57
N GLN A 42 -5.94 14.32 3.27
CA GLN A 42 -7.21 14.13 3.97
C GLN A 42 -7.00 13.88 5.45
N GLN A 43 -5.99 13.07 5.83
CA GLN A 43 -5.71 12.84 7.24
C GLN A 43 -5.25 14.11 7.96
N ALA A 44 -4.44 14.95 7.30
CA ALA A 44 -4.00 16.23 7.86
C ALA A 44 -5.12 17.27 7.99
N GLU A 45 -6.14 17.19 7.13
CA GLU A 45 -7.36 18.00 7.26
C GLU A 45 -8.27 17.50 8.38
N LYS A 46 -8.42 16.17 8.52
CA LYS A 46 -9.26 15.56 9.56
C LYS A 46 -8.73 15.76 10.96
N THR A 47 -7.42 15.63 11.16
CA THR A 47 -6.80 15.66 12.49
C THR A 47 -5.50 16.49 12.49
N PRO A 48 -5.58 17.80 12.24
CA PRO A 48 -4.40 18.64 12.03
C PRO A 48 -3.47 18.68 13.23
N GLU A 49 -4.01 18.70 14.45
CA GLU A 49 -3.24 18.84 15.70
C GLU A 49 -2.80 17.49 16.28
N LYS A 50 -3.14 16.35 15.65
CA LYS A 50 -2.68 15.03 16.12
C LYS A 50 -1.24 14.81 15.73
N LEU A 51 -0.48 14.16 16.62
CA LEU A 51 0.89 13.71 16.37
C LEU A 51 0.93 12.77 15.15
N ALA A 52 1.82 13.04 14.21
CA ALA A 52 1.99 12.30 12.96
C ALA A 52 3.39 11.70 12.81
N LEU A 53 4.42 12.37 13.32
CA LEU A 53 5.81 11.95 13.27
C LEU A 53 6.51 12.37 14.56
N ILE A 54 7.35 11.50 15.10
CA ILE A 54 8.12 11.77 16.30
C ILE A 54 9.49 11.08 16.20
N ASP A 55 10.53 11.79 16.60
CA ASP A 55 11.86 11.28 16.89
C ASP A 55 12.28 11.71 18.32
N GLU A 56 13.55 11.55 18.67
CA GLU A 56 14.06 11.90 19.99
C GLU A 56 13.96 13.40 20.31
N ASP A 57 14.17 14.26 19.31
CA ASP A 57 14.31 15.70 19.48
C ASP A 57 13.03 16.47 19.10
N ARG A 58 12.17 15.87 18.27
CA ARG A 58 11.10 16.58 17.57
C ARG A 58 9.85 15.74 17.43
N SER A 59 8.73 16.45 17.52
CA SER A 59 7.40 15.94 17.21
C SER A 59 6.74 16.84 16.18
N PHE A 60 6.09 16.25 15.19
CA PHE A 60 5.26 16.96 14.23
C PHE A 60 3.82 16.50 14.31
N THR A 61 2.92 17.46 14.42
CA THR A 61 1.51 17.27 14.11
C THR A 61 1.32 16.99 12.61
N TYR A 62 0.16 16.45 12.22
CA TYR A 62 -0.17 16.28 10.79
C TYR A 62 -0.11 17.60 10.00
N ARG A 63 -0.51 18.72 10.62
CA ARG A 63 -0.43 20.06 10.02
C ARG A 63 1.01 20.44 9.70
N GLU A 64 1.91 20.30 10.66
CA GLU A 64 3.33 20.67 10.51
C GLU A 64 4.04 19.74 9.54
N MET A 65 3.84 18.42 9.67
CA MET A 65 4.39 17.42 8.75
C MET A 65 3.99 17.73 7.30
N ARG A 66 2.70 18.02 7.05
CA ARG A 66 2.22 18.38 5.71
C ARG A 66 2.84 19.68 5.19
N GLY A 67 3.09 20.64 6.08
CA GLY A 67 3.83 21.86 5.76
C GLY A 67 5.23 21.57 5.23
N GLN A 68 5.99 20.74 5.95
CA GLN A 68 7.36 20.34 5.55
C GLN A 68 7.37 19.59 4.22
N VAL A 69 6.47 18.61 4.03
CA VAL A 69 6.36 17.86 2.77
C VAL A 69 6.03 18.78 1.59
N LYS A 70 5.13 19.76 1.75
CA LYS A 70 4.82 20.74 0.71
C LYS A 70 6.04 21.61 0.38
N ALA A 71 6.82 22.03 1.38
CA ALA A 71 8.02 22.83 1.18
C ALA A 71 9.08 22.06 0.38
N ILE A 72 9.37 20.81 0.76
CA ILE A 72 10.31 19.94 0.04
C ILE A 72 9.82 19.68 -1.39
N GLY A 73 8.53 19.36 -1.59
CA GLY A 73 7.96 19.13 -2.92
C GLY A 73 8.12 20.34 -3.85
N LYS A 74 8.00 21.56 -3.32
CA LYS A 74 8.26 22.80 -4.09
C LYS A 74 9.73 22.92 -4.50
N VAL A 75 10.67 22.50 -3.65
CA VAL A 75 12.10 22.51 -3.98
C VAL A 75 12.41 21.47 -5.05
N LEU A 76 11.90 20.25 -4.91
CA LEU A 76 12.14 19.16 -5.88
C LEU A 76 11.55 19.48 -7.27
N GLY A 77 10.34 20.04 -7.33
CA GLY A 77 9.73 20.44 -8.60
C GLY A 77 10.53 21.50 -9.37
N ARG A 78 11.33 22.33 -8.68
CA ARG A 78 12.23 23.31 -9.32
C ARG A 78 13.47 22.65 -9.93
N HIS A 79 13.88 21.50 -9.40
CA HIS A 79 15.05 20.76 -9.86
C HIS A 79 14.69 19.65 -10.87
N LYS A 80 13.43 19.59 -11.32
CA LYS A 80 12.92 18.62 -12.31
C LYS A 80 13.32 17.17 -12.01
N VAL A 81 13.06 16.72 -10.79
CA VAL A 81 12.97 15.29 -10.48
C VAL A 81 11.64 14.74 -11.01
#